data_AF-A0AAW3J1C5-F1
#
_entry.id   AF-A0AAW3J1C5-F1
#
_cell.length_a   1.000
_cell.length_b   1.000
_cell.length_c   1.000
_cell.angle_alpha   90.00
_cell.angle_beta   90.00
_cell.angle_gamma   90.00
#
_symmetry.space_group_name_H-M   'P 1'
#
loop_
_entity.id
_entity.type
_entity.pdbx_description
1 polymer ?
#
loop_
_entity_poly.entity_id
_entity_poly.type
_entity_poly.pdbx_seq_one_letter_code
_entity_poly.pdbx_strand_id
1 'polypeptide(L)'
;MLNPNCEPNFPHVKYKESGQCIVLNTADNLKALLDSAGYKAKHNKMTLEPDIYKQGVFVGTPEEVRSELISLASIYSMPKSAIDDHFSALALKSSYHPIADWLEGQWDGEPRVNAVLSCLKAKEPELTSAVLLHWLVGCVACLFVPNFKSKLVPVLQGEQSFKKTAFVERIANVMPNAFLEGAELNPDNKDSVLSVIRSWIVELGELERSTKNCQGALKAFVTRSRDTVRPPYARTDIKKDRQTSLIATVNGTDFLKDETGNTRYAGIE
;
A
#
# COMPACT_ATOMS: atom_id res chain seq x y z
N MET A 1 11.61 -20.80 29.42
CA MET A 1 12.97 -21.30 29.15
C MET A 1 13.19 -21.19 27.65
N LEU A 2 14.28 -20.56 27.21
CA LEU A 2 14.66 -20.49 25.79
C LEU A 2 15.03 -21.90 25.33
N ASN A 3 14.56 -22.30 24.15
CA ASN A 3 14.83 -23.61 23.59
C ASN A 3 16.32 -23.68 23.19
N PRO A 4 17.15 -24.59 23.75
CA PRO A 4 18.59 -24.62 23.50
C PRO A 4 18.97 -24.89 22.03
N ASN A 5 18.01 -25.27 21.19
CA ASN A 5 18.18 -25.43 19.74
C ASN A 5 17.95 -24.14 18.91
N CYS A 6 17.77 -22.97 19.56
CA CYS A 6 17.45 -21.69 18.89
C CYS A 6 18.52 -20.60 19.06
N GLU A 7 19.75 -20.95 19.44
CA GLU A 7 20.84 -19.98 19.52
C GLU A 7 21.23 -19.47 18.11
N PRO A 8 21.31 -18.14 17.90
CA PRO A 8 21.74 -17.59 16.63
C PRO A 8 23.23 -17.81 16.40
N ASN A 9 23.58 -18.34 15.23
CA ASN A 9 24.97 -18.41 14.79
C ASN A 9 25.37 -17.08 14.13
N PHE A 10 26.09 -16.22 14.86
CA PHE A 10 26.50 -14.90 14.36
C PHE A 10 27.75 -14.98 13.49
N PRO A 11 27.68 -14.67 12.18
CA PRO A 11 28.84 -14.73 11.28
C PRO A 11 29.89 -13.64 11.55
N HIS A 12 29.52 -12.50 12.13
CA HIS A 12 30.43 -11.37 12.34
C HIS A 12 30.66 -11.10 13.83
N VAL A 13 31.76 -11.66 14.34
CA VAL A 13 32.18 -11.49 15.74
C VAL A 13 33.62 -10.98 15.83
N LYS A 14 33.94 -10.31 16.93
CA LYS A 14 35.30 -9.90 17.28
C LYS A 14 35.66 -10.43 18.66
N TYR A 15 36.88 -10.92 18.84
CA TYR A 15 37.38 -11.34 20.15
C TYR A 15 38.25 -10.24 20.77
N LYS A 16 38.04 -9.96 22.06
CA LYS A 16 38.97 -9.13 22.84
C LYS A 16 40.21 -9.93 23.21
N GLU A 17 41.27 -9.23 23.63
CA GLU A 17 42.47 -9.84 24.22
C GLU A 17 42.16 -10.74 25.43
N SER A 18 41.06 -10.45 26.15
CA SER A 18 40.54 -11.28 27.25
C SER A 18 39.85 -12.57 26.81
N GLY A 19 39.75 -12.85 25.51
CA GLY A 19 38.99 -13.98 24.95
C GLY A 19 37.47 -13.76 24.86
N GLN A 20 36.96 -12.63 25.35
CA GLN A 20 35.53 -12.30 25.27
C GLN A 20 35.09 -12.10 23.80
N CYS A 21 34.08 -12.86 23.38
CA CYS A 21 33.42 -12.69 22.08
C CYS A 21 32.48 -11.47 22.09
N ILE A 22 32.55 -10.63 21.06
CA ILE A 22 31.69 -9.47 20.82
C ILE A 22 30.95 -9.67 19.50
N VAL A 23 29.63 -9.67 19.55
CA VAL A 23 28.78 -9.65 18.34
C VAL A 23 28.76 -8.25 17.74
N LEU A 24 29.04 -8.12 16.45
CA LEU A 24 29.11 -6.82 15.78
C LEU A 24 27.72 -6.36 15.28
N ASN A 25 27.56 -5.04 15.16
CA ASN A 25 26.38 -4.43 14.54
C ASN A 25 26.42 -4.61 13.02
N THR A 26 25.91 -5.74 12.52
CA THR A 26 25.86 -6.05 11.08
C THR A 26 24.50 -6.60 10.68
N ALA A 27 24.10 -6.36 9.43
CA ALA A 27 22.85 -6.87 8.88
C ALA A 27 22.78 -8.41 8.92
N ASP A 28 23.90 -9.11 8.71
CA ASP A 28 23.94 -10.57 8.70
C ASP A 28 23.77 -11.16 10.11
N ASN A 29 24.27 -10.48 11.15
CA ASN A 29 24.00 -10.88 12.53
C ASN A 29 22.54 -10.65 12.92
N LEU A 30 21.93 -9.52 12.52
CA LEU A 30 20.50 -9.31 12.74
C LEU A 30 19.68 -10.38 12.01
N LYS A 31 20.04 -10.72 10.77
CA LYS A 31 19.39 -11.79 10.02
C LYS A 31 19.50 -13.13 10.75
N ALA A 32 20.68 -13.48 11.26
CA ALA A 32 20.86 -14.72 12.04
C ALA A 32 19.98 -14.76 13.29
N LEU A 33 19.80 -13.62 13.97
CA LEU A 33 18.88 -13.50 15.11
C LEU A 33 17.42 -13.71 14.70
N LEU A 34 16.99 -13.08 13.60
CA LEU A 34 15.62 -13.23 13.09
C LEU A 34 15.36 -14.69 12.71
N ASP A 35 16.27 -15.30 11.95
CA ASP A 35 16.16 -16.68 11.48
C ASP A 35 16.09 -17.66 12.67
N SER A 36 16.94 -17.50 13.70
CA SER A 36 16.96 -18.41 14.86
C SER A 36 15.71 -18.30 15.73
N ALA A 37 15.12 -17.10 15.80
CA ALA A 37 13.88 -16.84 16.51
C ALA A 37 12.62 -17.08 15.65
N GLY A 38 12.80 -17.51 14.39
CA GLY A 38 11.73 -17.82 13.45
C GLY A 38 10.99 -16.60 12.89
N TYR A 39 11.57 -15.40 12.97
CA TYR A 39 11.02 -14.20 12.38
C TYR A 39 11.43 -14.06 10.90
N LYS A 40 10.52 -13.54 10.10
CA LYS A 40 10.76 -13.12 8.73
C LYS A 40 10.10 -11.76 8.52
N ALA A 41 10.90 -10.78 8.12
CA ALA A 41 10.40 -9.47 7.73
C ALA A 41 10.29 -9.39 6.20
N LYS A 42 9.18 -8.81 5.72
CA LYS A 42 8.94 -8.55 4.31
C LYS A 42 8.51 -7.10 4.14
N HIS A 43 8.98 -6.43 3.09
CA HIS A 43 8.50 -5.09 2.80
C HIS A 43 7.19 -5.14 2.01
N ASN A 44 6.14 -4.55 2.56
CA ASN A 44 4.85 -4.43 1.89
C ASN A 44 4.88 -3.22 0.94
N LYS A 45 4.90 -3.49 -0.36
CA LYS A 45 4.96 -2.45 -1.40
C LYS A 45 3.70 -1.57 -1.44
N MET A 46 2.57 -2.02 -0.89
CA MET A 46 1.33 -1.24 -0.84
C MET A 46 1.41 -0.19 0.26
N THR A 47 1.60 -0.62 1.52
CA THR A 47 1.62 0.26 2.70
C THR A 47 2.95 0.97 2.93
N LEU A 48 4.03 0.49 2.28
CA LEU A 48 5.42 0.92 2.44
C LEU A 48 6.00 0.60 3.83
N GLU A 49 5.36 -0.31 4.57
CA GLU A 49 5.75 -0.71 5.91
C GLU A 49 6.26 -2.16 5.92
N PRO A 50 7.14 -2.54 6.87
CA PRO A 50 7.55 -3.93 7.03
C PRO A 50 6.43 -4.77 7.67
N ASP A 51 6.06 -5.85 7.00
CA ASP A 51 5.21 -6.90 7.53
C ASP A 51 6.07 -8.00 8.15
N ILE A 52 5.71 -8.43 9.36
CA ILE A 52 6.54 -9.33 10.17
C ILE A 52 5.78 -10.64 10.41
N TYR A 53 6.48 -11.74 10.19
CA TYR A 53 5.95 -13.09 10.35
C TYR A 53 6.80 -13.85 11.36
N LYS A 54 6.17 -14.63 12.24
CA LYS A 54 6.83 -15.57 13.14
C LYS A 54 6.33 -16.97 12.85
N GLN A 55 7.24 -17.87 12.48
CA GLN A 55 6.89 -19.25 12.07
C GLN A 55 5.82 -19.29 10.96
N GLY A 56 5.81 -18.29 10.07
CA GLY A 56 4.85 -18.18 8.97
C GLY A 56 3.54 -17.46 9.32
N VAL A 57 3.30 -17.13 10.59
CA VAL A 57 2.10 -16.39 11.02
C VAL A 57 2.42 -14.90 11.10
N PHE A 58 1.58 -14.05 10.50
CA PHE A 58 1.71 -12.60 10.62
C PHE A 58 1.54 -12.18 12.08
N VAL A 59 2.46 -11.36 12.61
CA VAL A 59 2.53 -11.04 14.04
C VAL A 59 2.57 -9.55 14.32
N GLY A 60 1.63 -9.13 15.18
CA GLY A 60 1.68 -7.93 16.00
C GLY A 60 1.80 -6.61 15.26
N THR A 61 2.00 -5.56 16.05
CA THR A 61 2.44 -4.25 15.54
C THR A 61 3.97 -4.20 15.46
N PRO A 62 4.55 -3.30 14.64
CA PRO A 62 6.00 -3.13 14.59
C PRO A 62 6.65 -2.89 15.96
N GLU A 63 5.95 -2.23 16.89
CA GLU A 63 6.46 -1.92 18.23
C GLU A 63 6.55 -3.15 19.14
N GLU A 64 5.54 -4.03 19.11
CA GLU A 64 5.54 -5.28 19.88
C GLU A 64 6.71 -6.16 19.45
N VAL A 65 6.86 -6.37 18.13
CA VAL A 65 7.95 -7.16 17.59
C VAL A 65 9.30 -6.50 17.89
N ARG A 66 9.40 -5.17 17.78
CA ARG A 66 10.63 -4.45 18.12
C ARG A 66 11.04 -4.68 19.58
N SER A 67 10.10 -4.65 20.51
CA SER A 67 10.34 -4.93 21.93
C SER A 67 10.88 -6.35 22.15
N GLU A 68 10.30 -7.34 21.47
CA GLU A 68 10.77 -8.73 21.52
C GLU A 68 12.20 -8.87 20.95
N LEU A 69 12.48 -8.23 19.80
CA LEU A 69 13.80 -8.23 19.19
C LEU A 69 14.85 -7.55 20.08
N ILE A 70 14.50 -6.47 20.79
CA ILE A 70 15.40 -5.82 21.77
C ILE A 70 15.75 -6.78 22.91
N SER A 71 14.77 -7.57 23.35
CA SER A 71 14.96 -8.56 24.41
C SER A 71 15.90 -9.68 23.94
N LEU A 72 15.67 -10.22 22.74
CA LEU A 72 16.52 -11.24 22.12
C LEU A 72 17.94 -10.73 21.85
N ALA A 73 18.09 -9.50 21.35
CA ALA A 73 19.39 -8.87 21.16
C ALA A 73 20.16 -8.75 22.48
N SER A 74 19.46 -8.42 23.58
CA SER A 74 20.07 -8.34 24.92
C SER A 74 20.53 -9.70 25.44
N ILE A 75 19.71 -10.74 25.25
CA ILE A 75 20.04 -12.12 25.65
C ILE A 75 21.29 -12.63 24.92
N TYR A 76 21.35 -12.42 23.61
CA TYR A 76 22.44 -12.91 22.77
C TYR A 76 23.59 -11.90 22.58
N SER A 77 23.62 -10.83 23.40
CA SER A 77 24.67 -9.80 23.37
C SER A 77 24.89 -9.13 22.00
N MET A 78 23.85 -9.06 21.16
CA MET A 78 23.86 -8.32 19.91
C MET A 78 23.55 -6.83 20.17
N PRO A 79 24.24 -5.88 19.51
CA PRO A 79 23.92 -4.46 19.63
C PRO A 79 22.47 -4.16 19.23
N LYS A 80 21.71 -3.52 20.12
CA LYS A 80 20.29 -3.15 19.88
C LYS A 80 20.12 -2.23 18.68
N SER A 81 21.09 -1.35 18.43
CA SER A 81 21.13 -0.46 17.27
C SER A 81 21.06 -1.23 15.95
N ALA A 82 21.52 -2.49 15.91
CA ALA A 82 21.45 -3.30 14.71
C ALA A 82 20.02 -3.48 14.20
N ILE A 83 19.03 -3.51 15.11
CA ILE A 83 17.61 -3.60 14.75
C ILE A 83 17.23 -2.35 13.95
N ASP A 84 17.44 -1.16 14.50
CA ASP A 84 17.03 0.09 13.85
C ASP A 84 17.88 0.39 12.58
N ASP A 85 19.15 -0.01 12.56
CA ASP A 85 20.06 0.23 11.44
C ASP A 85 19.78 -0.67 10.23
N HIS A 86 19.41 -1.95 10.46
CA HIS A 86 19.39 -2.97 9.40
C HIS A 86 18.01 -3.58 9.12
N PHE A 87 17.03 -3.47 10.02
CA PHE A 87 15.75 -4.19 9.90
C PHE A 87 14.98 -3.84 8.62
N SER A 88 14.79 -2.55 8.33
CA SER A 88 14.11 -2.11 7.11
C SER A 88 14.86 -2.56 5.86
N ALA A 89 16.19 -2.51 5.85
CA ALA A 89 17.01 -2.97 4.73
C ALA A 89 16.90 -4.48 4.51
N LEU A 90 16.80 -5.28 5.57
CA LEU A 90 16.54 -6.71 5.47
C LEU A 90 15.13 -6.99 4.94
N ALA A 91 14.11 -6.28 5.41
CA ALA A 91 12.74 -6.41 4.91
C ALA A 91 12.64 -6.10 3.41
N LEU A 92 13.35 -5.07 2.93
CA LEU A 92 13.40 -4.70 1.51
C LEU A 92 13.89 -5.82 0.60
N LYS A 93 14.82 -6.67 1.07
CA LYS A 93 15.30 -7.85 0.31
C LYS A 93 14.19 -8.87 0.04
N SER A 94 13.11 -8.85 0.81
CA SER A 94 11.92 -9.70 0.65
C SER A 94 10.67 -8.85 0.45
N SER A 95 10.65 -8.02 -0.60
CA SER A 95 9.50 -7.17 -0.91
C SER A 95 8.40 -7.93 -1.65
N TYR A 96 7.14 -7.62 -1.37
CA TYR A 96 5.97 -8.18 -2.06
C TYR A 96 4.84 -7.15 -2.13
N HIS A 97 3.83 -7.39 -2.96
CA HIS A 97 2.62 -6.55 -2.98
C HIS A 97 1.42 -7.43 -2.65
N PRO A 98 0.74 -7.23 -1.51
CA PRO A 98 -0.22 -8.21 -0.98
C PRO A 98 -1.40 -8.44 -1.93
N ILE A 99 -1.86 -7.39 -2.64
CA ILE A 99 -2.90 -7.53 -3.67
C ILE A 99 -2.40 -8.29 -4.89
N ALA A 100 -1.13 -8.11 -5.29
CA ALA A 100 -0.60 -8.80 -6.47
C ALA A 100 -0.51 -10.30 -6.18
N ASP A 101 0.06 -10.67 -5.03
CA ASP A 101 0.11 -12.04 -4.53
C ASP A 101 -1.31 -12.65 -4.42
N TRP A 102 -2.31 -11.88 -3.98
CA TRP A 102 -3.71 -12.33 -3.92
C TRP A 102 -4.33 -12.54 -5.31
N LEU A 103 -4.06 -11.64 -6.26
CA LEU A 103 -4.54 -11.73 -7.65
C LEU A 103 -3.88 -12.87 -8.43
N GLU A 104 -2.69 -13.32 -8.04
CA GLU A 104 -2.04 -14.53 -8.57
C GLU A 104 -2.69 -15.84 -8.10
N GLY A 105 -3.71 -15.75 -7.24
CA GLY A 105 -4.55 -16.89 -6.84
C GLY A 105 -5.31 -17.53 -8.01
N GLN A 106 -5.94 -18.67 -7.74
CA GLN A 106 -6.72 -19.38 -8.75
C GLN A 106 -8.08 -18.71 -8.98
N TRP A 107 -8.37 -18.37 -10.23
CA TRP A 107 -9.72 -17.97 -10.64
C TRP A 107 -10.64 -19.19 -10.68
N ASP A 108 -11.87 -19.02 -10.20
CA ASP A 108 -12.88 -20.07 -10.12
C ASP A 108 -13.65 -20.32 -11.42
N GLY A 109 -13.31 -19.61 -12.50
CA GLY A 109 -13.91 -19.78 -13.83
C GLY A 109 -15.23 -19.03 -14.04
N GLU A 110 -15.75 -18.34 -13.01
CA GLU A 110 -17.05 -17.69 -13.06
C GLU A 110 -16.94 -16.19 -13.42
N PRO A 111 -17.45 -15.75 -14.58
CA PRO A 111 -17.28 -14.39 -15.10
C PRO A 111 -18.25 -13.39 -14.42
N ARG A 112 -17.94 -12.98 -13.18
CA ARG A 112 -18.84 -12.14 -12.36
C ARG A 112 -18.78 -10.64 -12.65
N VAL A 113 -17.79 -10.15 -13.39
CA VAL A 113 -17.56 -8.71 -13.57
C VAL A 113 -18.80 -8.00 -14.10
N ASN A 114 -19.40 -8.48 -15.20
CA ASN A 114 -20.59 -7.86 -15.79
C ASN A 114 -21.78 -7.86 -14.84
N ALA A 115 -21.98 -8.94 -14.08
CA ALA A 115 -23.05 -9.03 -13.09
C ALA A 115 -22.87 -8.01 -11.96
N VAL A 116 -21.64 -7.85 -11.45
CA VAL A 116 -21.30 -6.83 -10.44
C VAL A 116 -21.56 -5.42 -11.00
N LEU A 117 -21.07 -5.11 -12.21
CA LEU A 117 -21.28 -3.78 -12.81
C LEU A 117 -22.77 -3.46 -13.00
N SER A 118 -23.59 -4.46 -13.37
CA SER A 118 -25.04 -4.30 -13.54
C SER A 118 -25.83 -4.03 -12.24
N CYS A 119 -25.19 -4.16 -11.07
CA CYS A 119 -25.77 -3.73 -9.80
C CYS A 119 -25.92 -2.21 -9.71
N LEU A 120 -25.09 -1.45 -10.43
CA LEU A 120 -25.29 -0.02 -10.61
C LEU A 120 -26.40 0.20 -11.64
N LYS A 121 -27.52 0.77 -11.19
CA LYS A 121 -28.65 1.16 -12.06
C LYS A 121 -28.41 2.53 -12.68
N ALA A 122 -27.30 2.64 -13.40
CA ALA A 122 -26.89 3.86 -14.06
C ALA A 122 -27.82 4.19 -15.25
N LYS A 123 -27.96 5.48 -15.57
CA LYS A 123 -28.75 5.96 -16.71
C LYS A 123 -28.18 5.50 -18.06
N GLU A 124 -26.87 5.32 -18.14
CA GLU A 124 -26.15 4.82 -19.32
C GLU A 124 -25.41 3.51 -18.99
N PRO A 125 -26.08 2.34 -19.00
CA PRO A 125 -25.48 1.08 -18.55
C PRO A 125 -24.27 0.62 -19.37
N GLU A 126 -24.29 0.85 -20.69
CA GLU A 126 -23.19 0.45 -21.59
C GLU A 126 -21.93 1.27 -21.36
N LEU A 127 -22.06 2.60 -21.29
CA LEU A 127 -20.96 3.51 -20.95
C LEU A 127 -20.41 3.20 -19.56
N THR A 128 -21.29 3.02 -18.58
CA THR A 128 -20.94 2.67 -17.19
C THR A 128 -20.11 1.38 -17.15
N SER A 129 -20.58 0.34 -17.84
CA SER A 129 -19.90 -0.95 -17.89
C SER A 129 -18.53 -0.82 -18.56
N ALA A 130 -18.44 -0.08 -19.67
CA ALA A 130 -17.19 0.15 -20.36
C ALA A 130 -16.17 0.91 -19.48
N VAL A 131 -16.58 2.02 -18.85
CA VAL A 131 -15.72 2.83 -17.98
C VAL A 131 -15.21 2.02 -16.79
N LEU A 132 -16.09 1.33 -16.07
CA LEU A 132 -15.71 0.58 -14.89
C LEU A 132 -14.89 -0.66 -15.24
N LEU A 133 -15.16 -1.33 -16.36
CA LEU A 133 -14.33 -2.44 -16.83
C LEU A 133 -12.90 -1.97 -17.14
N HIS A 134 -12.73 -0.86 -17.86
CA HIS A 134 -11.40 -0.32 -18.15
C HIS A 134 -10.68 0.13 -16.88
N TRP A 135 -11.41 0.69 -15.91
CA TRP A 135 -10.86 1.04 -14.61
C TRP A 135 -10.40 -0.19 -13.82
N LEU A 136 -11.22 -1.26 -13.75
CA LEU A 136 -10.87 -2.53 -13.09
C LEU A 136 -9.62 -3.17 -13.72
N VAL A 137 -9.55 -3.19 -15.06
CA VAL A 137 -8.35 -3.64 -15.79
C VAL A 137 -7.15 -2.78 -15.40
N GLY A 138 -7.33 -1.46 -15.27
CA GLY A 138 -6.31 -0.54 -14.80
C GLY A 138 -5.84 -0.82 -13.37
N CYS A 139 -6.76 -1.17 -12.46
CA CYS A 139 -6.45 -1.57 -11.08
C CYS A 139 -5.55 -2.80 -11.03
N VAL A 140 -5.73 -3.75 -11.94
CA VAL A 140 -4.84 -4.92 -12.06
C VAL A 140 -3.53 -4.55 -12.75
N ALA A 141 -3.61 -3.86 -13.89
CA ALA A 141 -2.44 -3.51 -14.70
C ALA A 141 -1.41 -2.66 -13.95
N CYS A 142 -1.83 -1.79 -13.02
CA CYS A 142 -0.91 -0.97 -12.22
C CYS A 142 0.00 -1.78 -11.29
N LEU A 143 -0.34 -3.05 -11.02
CA LEU A 143 0.47 -3.95 -10.19
C LEU A 143 1.45 -4.79 -11.00
N PHE A 144 1.11 -5.13 -12.25
CA PHE A 144 1.86 -6.10 -13.05
C PHE A 144 2.59 -5.50 -14.26
N VAL A 145 2.15 -4.34 -14.76
CA VAL A 145 2.74 -3.70 -15.94
C VAL A 145 3.71 -2.60 -15.51
N PRO A 146 5.02 -2.72 -15.82
CA PRO A 146 5.99 -1.68 -15.49
C PRO A 146 5.64 -0.34 -16.12
N ASN A 147 5.78 0.75 -15.35
CA ASN A 147 5.47 2.11 -15.79
C ASN A 147 4.03 2.31 -16.31
N PHE A 148 3.08 1.48 -15.86
CA PHE A 148 1.67 1.67 -16.20
C PHE A 148 1.18 3.05 -15.79
N LYS A 149 0.36 3.65 -16.66
CA LYS A 149 -0.30 4.93 -16.41
C LYS A 149 -1.74 4.84 -16.90
N SER A 150 -2.66 5.22 -16.03
CA SER A 150 -4.05 5.47 -16.41
C SER A 150 -4.42 6.87 -15.95
N LYS A 151 -5.07 7.62 -16.84
CA LYS A 151 -5.62 8.93 -16.50
C LYS A 151 -7.09 8.86 -16.07
N LEU A 152 -7.69 7.66 -16.16
CA LEU A 152 -9.12 7.42 -15.94
C LEU A 152 -9.43 7.39 -14.45
N VAL A 153 -10.36 8.25 -14.04
CA VAL A 153 -10.96 8.33 -12.71
C VAL A 153 -12.47 8.28 -12.92
N PRO A 154 -13.13 7.13 -12.71
CA PRO A 154 -14.58 7.07 -12.71
C PRO A 154 -15.14 7.95 -11.60
N VAL A 155 -16.28 8.60 -11.85
CA VAL A 155 -16.97 9.42 -10.87
C VAL A 155 -18.41 8.94 -10.79
N LEU A 156 -18.75 8.27 -9.69
CA LEU A 156 -20.12 7.84 -9.42
C LEU A 156 -20.91 9.03 -8.86
N GLN A 157 -21.83 9.51 -9.68
CA GLN A 157 -22.77 10.57 -9.37
C GLN A 157 -24.12 9.96 -8.99
N GLY A 158 -24.83 10.62 -8.09
CA GLY A 158 -26.17 10.25 -7.70
C GLY A 158 -26.52 10.94 -6.39
N GLU A 159 -27.76 10.86 -5.95
CA GLU A 159 -28.13 11.45 -4.67
C GLU A 159 -27.45 10.73 -3.49
N GLN A 160 -27.58 11.30 -2.30
CA GLN A 160 -27.14 10.64 -1.07
C GLN A 160 -27.88 9.30 -0.91
N SER A 161 -27.24 8.33 -0.25
CA SER A 161 -27.82 7.00 0.04
C SER A 161 -28.01 6.06 -1.16
N PHE A 162 -27.46 6.38 -2.34
CA PHE A 162 -27.41 5.47 -3.51
C PHE A 162 -26.36 4.35 -3.43
N LYS A 163 -25.78 4.10 -2.24
CA LYS A 163 -24.81 3.01 -1.98
C LYS A 163 -23.54 3.06 -2.86
N LYS A 164 -23.19 4.24 -3.42
CA LYS A 164 -22.02 4.45 -4.29
C LYS A 164 -20.72 3.98 -3.63
N THR A 165 -20.45 4.48 -2.42
CA THR A 165 -19.28 4.10 -1.63
C THR A 165 -19.30 2.61 -1.27
N ALA A 166 -20.45 2.09 -0.83
CA ALA A 166 -20.61 0.67 -0.50
C ALA A 166 -20.41 -0.27 -1.71
N PHE A 167 -20.74 0.19 -2.92
CA PHE A 167 -20.46 -0.55 -4.16
C PHE A 167 -18.95 -0.66 -4.39
N VAL A 168 -18.22 0.46 -4.28
CA VAL A 168 -16.76 0.48 -4.44
C VAL A 168 -16.08 -0.35 -3.35
N GLU A 169 -16.50 -0.17 -2.09
CA GLU A 169 -15.96 -0.91 -0.95
C GLU A 169 -16.07 -2.43 -1.15
N ARG A 170 -17.22 -2.92 -1.62
CA ARG A 170 -17.43 -4.37 -1.88
C ARG A 170 -16.49 -4.96 -2.94
N ILE A 171 -16.00 -4.14 -3.85
CA ILE A 171 -15.02 -4.55 -4.87
C ILE A 171 -13.60 -4.46 -4.30
N ALA A 172 -13.31 -3.40 -3.54
CA ALA A 172 -11.95 -3.02 -3.16
C ALA A 172 -11.48 -3.62 -1.83
N ASN A 173 -12.38 -3.89 -0.89
CA ASN A 173 -12.08 -4.32 0.47
C ASN A 173 -11.79 -5.83 0.55
N VAL A 174 -10.82 -6.27 -0.25
CA VAL A 174 -10.40 -7.69 -0.36
C VAL A 174 -9.44 -8.10 0.76
N MET A 175 -8.79 -7.12 1.41
CA MET A 175 -7.89 -7.30 2.55
C MET A 175 -7.67 -5.95 3.27
N PRO A 176 -7.09 -5.94 4.49
CA PRO A 176 -6.80 -4.71 5.20
C PRO A 176 -5.98 -3.71 4.37
N ASN A 177 -6.33 -2.42 4.47
CA ASN A 177 -5.68 -1.31 3.77
C ASN A 177 -5.80 -1.30 2.23
N ALA A 178 -6.46 -2.30 1.62
CA ALA A 178 -6.67 -2.34 0.17
C ALA A 178 -7.53 -1.18 -0.33
N PHE A 179 -8.51 -0.76 0.49
CA PHE A 179 -9.44 0.30 0.20
C PHE A 179 -9.28 1.46 1.19
N LEU A 180 -9.23 2.70 0.66
CA LEU A 180 -9.34 3.92 1.44
C LEU A 180 -10.62 4.66 1.03
N GLU A 181 -11.54 4.77 1.97
CA GLU A 181 -12.83 5.45 1.80
C GLU A 181 -12.71 6.96 2.08
N GLY A 182 -13.45 7.79 1.34
CA GLY A 182 -13.69 9.19 1.68
C GLY A 182 -12.44 10.06 1.69
N ALA A 183 -11.43 9.73 0.89
CA ALA A 183 -10.15 10.44 0.91
C ALA A 183 -10.26 11.86 0.33
N GLU A 184 -9.67 12.82 1.03
CA GLU A 184 -9.34 14.13 0.48
C GLU A 184 -7.90 14.10 -0.07
N LEU A 185 -7.76 14.30 -1.38
CA LEU A 185 -6.46 14.34 -2.03
C LEU A 185 -6.03 15.77 -2.31
N ASN A 186 -5.06 16.25 -1.53
CA ASN A 186 -4.31 17.46 -1.77
C ASN A 186 -2.87 17.08 -2.14
N PRO A 187 -2.49 17.17 -3.43
CA PRO A 187 -1.14 16.83 -3.88
C PRO A 187 -0.01 17.69 -3.28
N ASP A 188 -0.32 18.88 -2.76
CA ASP A 188 0.65 19.77 -2.11
C ASP A 188 0.85 19.41 -0.63
N ASN A 189 -0.04 18.60 -0.05
CA ASN A 189 0.09 18.06 1.29
C ASN A 189 0.66 16.64 1.25
N LYS A 190 1.87 16.48 1.82
CA LYS A 190 2.60 15.20 1.84
C LYS A 190 1.85 14.10 2.60
N ASP A 191 1.15 14.44 3.68
CA ASP A 191 0.41 13.45 4.48
C ASP A 191 -0.84 12.97 3.73
N SER A 192 -1.50 13.87 3.00
CA SER A 192 -2.60 13.52 2.10
C SER A 192 -2.12 12.58 0.98
N VAL A 193 -0.99 12.90 0.34
CA VAL A 193 -0.38 12.03 -0.67
C VAL A 193 0.01 10.67 -0.08
N LEU A 194 0.65 10.65 1.09
CA LEU A 194 1.06 9.41 1.75
C LEU A 194 -0.13 8.51 2.08
N SER A 195 -1.21 9.08 2.62
CA SER A 195 -2.45 8.36 2.91
C SER A 195 -3.00 7.68 1.65
N VAL A 196 -3.09 8.42 0.54
CA VAL A 196 -3.62 7.92 -0.74
C VAL A 196 -2.74 6.83 -1.34
N ILE A 197 -1.42 7.02 -1.41
CA ILE A 197 -0.54 6.06 -2.09
C ILE A 197 -0.33 4.76 -1.30
N ARG A 198 -0.85 4.65 -0.07
CA ARG A 198 -0.74 3.47 0.79
C ARG A 198 -1.89 2.46 0.62
N SER A 199 -2.83 2.75 -0.27
CA SER A 199 -3.95 1.86 -0.62
C SER A 199 -3.96 1.53 -2.11
N TRP A 200 -4.57 0.40 -2.45
CA TRP A 200 -4.71 -0.04 -3.84
C TRP A 200 -5.82 0.71 -4.57
N ILE A 201 -6.99 0.81 -3.94
CA ILE A 201 -8.12 1.59 -4.45
C ILE A 201 -8.44 2.69 -3.44
N VAL A 202 -8.60 3.91 -3.93
CA VAL A 202 -8.96 5.07 -3.11
C VAL A 202 -10.22 5.69 -3.68
N GLU A 203 -11.23 5.80 -2.83
CA GLU A 203 -12.45 6.53 -3.11
C GLU A 203 -12.31 7.99 -2.66
N LEU A 204 -12.53 8.92 -3.58
CA LEU A 204 -12.51 10.36 -3.35
C LEU A 204 -13.95 10.85 -3.07
N GLY A 205 -14.36 10.83 -1.81
CA GLY A 205 -15.71 11.22 -1.39
C GLY A 205 -15.98 12.73 -1.41
N GLU A 206 -14.92 13.55 -1.44
CA GLU A 206 -15.02 15.01 -1.53
C GLU A 206 -14.26 15.53 -2.76
N LEU A 207 -14.65 15.07 -3.95
CA LEU A 207 -13.99 15.46 -5.20
C LEU A 207 -14.03 16.99 -5.41
N GLU A 208 -15.13 17.66 -5.02
CA GLU A 208 -15.25 19.12 -5.04
C GLU A 208 -14.18 19.81 -4.20
N ARG A 209 -13.87 19.28 -3.01
CA ARG A 209 -12.86 19.86 -2.12
C ARG A 209 -11.45 19.63 -2.65
N SER A 210 -11.18 18.42 -3.13
CA SER A 210 -9.89 18.07 -3.75
C SER A 210 -9.60 18.91 -5.01
N THR A 211 -10.66 19.26 -5.77
CA THR A 211 -10.54 20.08 -6.98
C THR A 211 -10.51 21.59 -6.72
N LYS A 212 -11.22 22.11 -5.71
CA LYS A 212 -11.36 23.56 -5.46
C LYS A 212 -10.05 24.32 -5.33
N ASN A 213 -9.01 23.70 -4.76
CA ASN A 213 -7.75 24.37 -4.45
C ASN A 213 -6.57 23.93 -5.35
N CYS A 214 -6.63 22.73 -5.95
CA CYS A 214 -5.46 22.06 -6.51
C CYS A 214 -5.70 21.42 -7.89
N GLN A 215 -6.62 21.92 -8.74
CA GLN A 215 -6.97 21.25 -10.01
C GLN A 215 -5.76 20.89 -10.89
N GLY A 216 -4.80 21.80 -11.06
CA GLY A 216 -3.59 21.55 -11.86
C GLY A 216 -2.70 20.46 -11.26
N ALA A 217 -2.44 20.55 -9.95
CA ALA A 217 -1.64 19.57 -9.22
C ALA A 217 -2.32 18.19 -9.18
N LEU A 218 -3.65 18.15 -9.04
CA LEU A 218 -4.44 16.92 -9.06
C LEU A 218 -4.43 16.28 -10.45
N LYS A 219 -4.60 17.08 -11.52
CA LYS A 219 -4.46 16.60 -12.91
C LYS A 219 -3.08 15.95 -13.14
N ALA A 220 -2.02 16.57 -12.63
CA ALA A 220 -0.65 16.02 -12.72
C ALA A 220 -0.48 14.75 -11.87
N PHE A 221 -1.02 14.74 -10.65
CA PHE A 221 -1.02 13.58 -9.76
C PHE A 221 -1.72 12.38 -10.39
N VAL A 222 -2.89 12.56 -10.99
CA VAL A 222 -3.64 11.46 -11.64
C VAL A 222 -2.80 10.84 -12.77
N THR A 223 -2.07 11.66 -13.54
CA THR A 223 -1.36 11.19 -14.75
C THR A 223 0.03 10.61 -14.53
N ARG A 224 0.64 10.75 -13.35
CA ARG A 224 2.02 10.28 -13.12
C ARG A 224 2.09 8.76 -13.02
N SER A 225 3.15 8.17 -13.57
CA SER A 225 3.44 6.73 -13.47
C SER A 225 4.16 6.33 -12.18
N ARG A 226 4.62 7.31 -11.40
CA ARG A 226 5.36 7.11 -10.15
C ARG A 226 4.99 8.18 -9.14
N ASP A 227 4.74 7.74 -7.91
CA ASP A 227 4.53 8.58 -6.75
C ASP A 227 5.88 8.86 -6.07
N THR A 228 6.22 10.15 -5.98
CA THR A 228 7.40 10.61 -5.22
C THR A 228 6.91 11.45 -4.06
N VAL A 229 7.24 11.06 -2.84
CA VAL A 229 6.88 11.78 -1.63
C VAL A 229 7.96 11.64 -0.58
N ARG A 230 8.22 12.70 0.17
CA ARG A 230 9.18 12.68 1.28
C ARG A 230 8.42 12.78 2.60
N PRO A 231 8.29 11.69 3.37
CA PRO A 231 7.69 11.76 4.70
C PRO A 231 8.40 12.78 5.59
N PRO A 232 7.69 13.37 6.57
CA PRO A 232 8.34 14.10 7.65
C PRO A 232 9.47 13.25 8.27
N TYR A 233 10.63 13.86 8.50
CA TYR A 233 11.82 13.21 9.09
C TYR A 233 12.51 12.13 8.24
N ALA A 234 12.02 11.83 7.03
CA ALA A 234 12.71 10.91 6.12
C ALA A 234 14.01 11.54 5.54
N ARG A 235 15.08 10.76 5.55
CA ARG A 235 16.38 11.16 4.95
C ARG A 235 16.28 11.27 3.42
N THR A 236 15.46 10.45 2.79
CA THR A 236 15.30 10.35 1.34
C THR A 236 13.83 10.29 0.93
N ASP A 237 13.56 10.66 -0.31
CA ASP A 237 12.23 10.54 -0.90
C ASP A 237 11.87 9.07 -1.10
N ILE A 238 10.61 8.74 -0.83
CA ILE A 238 9.98 7.51 -1.27
C ILE A 238 9.66 7.67 -2.76
N LYS A 239 10.08 6.68 -3.55
CA LYS A 239 9.75 6.56 -4.98
C LYS A 239 9.01 5.24 -5.18
N LYS A 240 7.70 5.32 -5.40
CA LYS A 240 6.80 4.17 -5.54
C LYS A 240 6.18 4.19 -6.92
N ASP A 241 6.28 3.10 -7.69
CA ASP A 241 5.54 2.99 -8.94
C ASP A 241 4.03 3.11 -8.67
N ARG A 242 3.29 3.73 -9.59
CA ARG A 242 1.87 4.01 -9.40
C ARG A 242 1.09 2.70 -9.31
N GLN A 243 0.68 2.36 -8.09
CA GLN A 243 -0.09 1.15 -7.76
C GLN A 243 -1.45 1.48 -7.13
N THR A 244 -1.82 2.77 -7.09
CA THR A 244 -3.07 3.27 -6.52
C THR A 244 -4.01 3.69 -7.64
N SER A 245 -5.24 3.19 -7.60
CA SER A 245 -6.30 3.53 -8.54
C SER A 245 -7.36 4.39 -7.85
N LEU A 246 -7.76 5.46 -8.52
CA LEU A 246 -8.70 6.44 -7.97
C LEU A 246 -10.08 6.23 -8.57
N ILE A 247 -11.11 6.39 -7.73
CA ILE A 247 -12.52 6.51 -8.10
C ILE A 247 -13.12 7.59 -7.21
N ALA A 248 -14.12 8.32 -7.68
CA ALA A 248 -14.76 9.35 -6.87
C ALA A 248 -16.25 9.06 -6.71
N THR A 249 -16.82 9.52 -5.60
CA THR A 249 -18.27 9.59 -5.44
C THR A 249 -18.69 11.03 -5.16
N VAL A 250 -19.81 11.45 -5.74
CA VAL A 250 -20.33 12.83 -5.61
C VAL A 250 -21.85 12.82 -5.44
N ASN A 251 -22.37 13.81 -4.73
CA ASN A 251 -23.80 13.95 -4.44
C ASN A 251 -24.54 14.93 -5.37
N GLY A 252 -23.88 15.44 -6.42
CA GLY A 252 -24.44 16.41 -7.36
C GLY A 252 -23.66 16.49 -8.68
N THR A 253 -24.11 17.37 -9.57
CA THR A 253 -23.58 17.57 -10.93
C THR A 253 -22.38 18.53 -11.00
N ASP A 254 -22.22 19.41 -10.01
CA ASP A 254 -21.33 20.58 -10.10
C ASP A 254 -19.90 20.31 -9.57
N PHE A 255 -19.44 19.07 -9.68
CA PHE A 255 -18.15 18.64 -9.16
C PHE A 255 -16.97 18.97 -10.08
N LEU A 256 -17.22 19.24 -11.37
CA LEU A 256 -16.22 19.65 -12.34
C LEU A 256 -16.51 21.06 -12.86
N LYS A 257 -15.74 22.03 -12.41
CA LYS A 257 -15.93 23.46 -12.75
C LYS A 257 -15.24 23.92 -14.04
N ASP A 258 -14.51 23.05 -14.72
CA ASP A 258 -13.66 23.42 -15.87
C ASP A 258 -14.04 22.62 -17.12
N GLU A 259 -14.68 23.27 -18.10
CA GLU A 259 -15.21 22.65 -19.33
C GLU A 259 -14.11 22.10 -20.27
N THR A 260 -12.86 22.54 -20.14
CA THR A 260 -11.80 22.26 -21.14
C THR A 260 -10.83 21.13 -20.73
N GLY A 261 -10.92 20.63 -19.49
CA GLY A 261 -9.85 19.83 -18.86
C GLY A 261 -10.17 18.38 -18.47
N ASN A 262 -11.38 17.89 -18.72
CA ASN A 262 -11.96 16.76 -17.96
C ASN A 262 -11.83 15.37 -18.60
N THR A 263 -10.91 15.13 -19.53
CA THR A 263 -10.71 13.78 -20.12
C THR A 263 -10.21 12.70 -19.15
N ARG A 264 -10.03 13.06 -17.88
CA ARG A 264 -9.60 12.18 -16.78
C ARG A 264 -10.80 11.64 -15.99
N TYR A 265 -11.84 12.45 -15.83
CA TYR A 265 -12.99 12.13 -14.99
C TYR A 265 -14.13 11.62 -15.87
N ALA A 266 -14.56 10.39 -15.65
CA ALA A 266 -15.68 9.78 -16.37
C ALA A 266 -16.89 9.73 -15.45
N GLY A 267 -17.82 10.67 -15.64
CA GLY A 267 -19.07 10.74 -14.88
C GLY A 267 -20.00 9.57 -15.21
N ILE A 268 -20.54 8.95 -14.18
CA ILE A 268 -21.51 7.85 -14.23
C ILE A 268 -22.67 8.26 -13.31
N GLU A 269 -23.87 8.42 -13.85
CA GLU A 269 -25.08 8.80 -13.10
C GLU A 269 -26.03 7.62 -12.88
#